data_AF-A0A6G9CRX0-F1
#
_entry.id   AF-A0A6G9CRX0-F1
#
_cell.length_a   1.000
_cell.length_b   1.000
_cell.length_c   1.000
_cell.angle_alpha   90.00
_cell.angle_beta   90.00
_cell.angle_gamma   90.00
#
_symmetry.space_group_name_H-M   'P 1'
#
loop_
_entity.id
_entity.type
_entity.pdbx_description
1 polymer ?
#
loop_
_entity_poly.entity_id
_entity_poly.type
_entity_poly.pdbx_seq_one_letter_code
_entity_poly.pdbx_strand_id
1 'polypeptide(L)'
;MIKDRSTAGVVVTAPDPGLTDLIAAHQAGDRWTDFQYPSIFSDKPFVATAVTKMVNCSCGESMPAESHPVHVALVVEQHTNGRTAELEAENVRLRAQVASIGHVHPGACSPVETHPDDREINEAIDESECFADAMFEIAEKYGANVTNNMDRWQDGVFLRHIAEFIEDVETAALKHLRAALEGEQQ
;
A
#
# COMPACT_ATOMS: atom_id res chain seq x y z
N MET A 1 12.99 -23.96 -17.95
CA MET A 1 12.68 -22.52 -17.96
C MET A 1 12.44 -22.07 -16.53
N ILE A 2 13.45 -21.46 -15.92
CA ILE A 2 13.33 -20.85 -14.60
C ILE A 2 12.77 -19.45 -14.85
N LYS A 3 11.54 -19.18 -14.40
CA LYS A 3 11.01 -17.82 -14.39
C LYS A 3 11.63 -17.11 -13.19
N ASP A 4 12.64 -16.28 -13.44
CA ASP A 4 13.12 -15.30 -12.48
C ASP A 4 11.96 -14.39 -12.08
N ARG A 5 11.58 -14.45 -10.80
CA ARG A 5 10.67 -13.50 -10.18
C ARG A 5 11.50 -12.33 -9.65
N SER A 6 10.98 -11.13 -9.92
CA SER A 6 11.12 -9.94 -9.08
C SER A 6 12.45 -9.19 -9.17
N THR A 7 12.62 -8.44 -10.26
CA THR A 7 13.22 -7.10 -10.13
C THR A 7 12.19 -6.23 -9.42
N ALA A 8 12.26 -6.16 -8.09
CA ALA A 8 11.58 -5.14 -7.34
C ALA A 8 12.10 -3.80 -7.85
N GLY A 9 11.28 -3.09 -8.62
CA GLY A 9 11.58 -1.74 -9.03
C GLY A 9 11.83 -0.91 -7.78
N VAL A 10 13.03 -0.37 -7.65
CA VAL A 10 13.34 0.62 -6.62
C VAL A 10 12.39 1.78 -6.89
N VAL A 11 11.31 1.85 -6.11
CA VAL A 11 10.45 3.02 -6.06
C VAL A 11 11.34 4.14 -5.57
N VAL A 12 11.75 5.03 -6.47
CA VAL A 12 12.35 6.30 -6.09
C VAL A 12 11.24 7.08 -5.41
N THR A 13 11.10 6.93 -4.10
CA THR A 13 10.20 7.76 -3.32
C THR A 13 10.66 9.20 -3.46
N ALA A 14 9.75 10.09 -3.83
CA ALA A 14 10.03 11.52 -3.90
C ALA A 14 10.70 11.98 -2.59
N PRO A 15 11.67 12.91 -2.65
CA PRO A 15 12.33 13.42 -1.45
C PRO A 15 11.26 13.92 -0.47
N ASP A 16 11.36 13.49 0.80
CA ASP A 16 10.43 13.90 1.84
C ASP A 16 10.42 15.43 1.91
N PRO A 17 9.30 16.10 1.56
CA PRO A 17 9.26 17.56 1.52
C PRO A 17 9.57 18.17 2.89
N GLY A 18 9.17 17.49 3.98
CA GLY A 18 9.47 17.92 5.34
C GLY A 18 10.97 17.87 5.66
N LEU A 19 11.70 16.87 5.12
CA LEU A 19 13.15 16.79 5.29
C LEU A 19 13.89 17.89 4.53
N THR A 20 13.39 18.24 3.34
CA THR A 20 13.98 19.31 2.52
C THR A 20 13.84 20.66 3.22
N ASP A 21 12.65 20.96 3.74
CA ASP A 21 12.39 22.19 4.50
C ASP A 21 13.20 22.23 5.80
N LEU A 22 13.35 21.08 6.47
CA LEU A 22 14.17 20.96 7.68
C LEU A 22 15.64 21.31 7.39
N ILE A 23 16.22 20.76 6.32
CA ILE A 23 17.60 21.09 5.93
C ILE A 23 17.71 22.58 5.57
N ALA A 24 16.72 23.14 4.88
CA ALA A 24 16.69 24.56 4.54
C ALA A 24 16.63 25.46 5.80
N ALA A 25 15.93 25.03 6.86
CA ALA A 25 15.89 25.72 8.15
C ALA A 25 17.20 25.67 8.94
N HIS A 26 18.15 24.82 8.54
CA HIS A 26 19.45 24.64 9.21
C HIS A 26 20.64 24.98 8.29
N GLN A 27 20.48 26.03 7.49
CA GLN A 27 21.56 26.56 6.66
C GLN A 27 22.61 27.29 7.50
N ALA A 28 23.85 27.24 7.02
CA ALA A 28 24.93 28.03 7.58
C ALA A 28 24.72 29.51 7.24
N GLY A 29 24.49 30.33 8.27
CA GLY A 29 24.37 31.79 8.18
C GLY A 29 25.69 32.52 8.40
N ASP A 30 25.63 33.62 9.14
CA ASP A 30 26.77 34.50 9.37
C ASP A 30 27.97 33.77 9.99
N ARG A 31 29.15 34.06 9.45
CA ARG A 31 30.42 33.51 9.90
C ARG A 31 31.24 34.59 10.57
N TRP A 32 31.84 34.25 11.70
CA TRP A 32 32.72 35.15 12.44
C TRP A 32 33.88 34.37 13.04
N THR A 33 34.87 35.10 13.55
CA THR A 33 36.05 34.49 14.17
C THR A 33 36.06 34.87 15.64
N ASP A 34 36.08 33.85 16.50
CA ASP A 34 36.24 34.03 17.93
C ASP A 34 37.73 33.94 18.30
N PHE A 35 38.18 34.89 19.10
CA PHE A 35 39.57 34.99 19.55
C PHE A 35 39.61 34.81 21.05
N GLN A 36 40.22 33.72 21.50
CA GLN A 36 40.45 33.52 22.92
C GLN A 36 41.76 34.20 23.32
N TYR A 37 41.69 35.03 24.35
CA TYR A 37 42.85 35.69 24.93
C TYR A 37 43.13 35.14 26.33
N PRO A 38 44.40 35.14 26.77
CA PRO A 38 44.72 34.83 28.14
C PRO A 38 44.10 35.89 29.06
N SER A 39 43.82 35.49 30.31
CA SER A 39 43.37 36.42 31.35
C SER A 39 44.32 37.61 31.46
N ILE A 40 43.77 38.80 31.69
CA ILE A 40 44.56 40.03 31.91
C ILE A 40 45.51 39.94 33.12
N PHE A 41 45.29 38.95 34.00
CA PHE A 41 46.13 38.66 35.16
C PHE A 41 47.14 37.53 34.91
N SER A 42 47.24 37.02 33.68
CA SER A 42 48.19 35.98 33.33
C SER A 42 49.57 36.56 33.06
N ASP A 43 50.62 35.85 33.49
CA ASP A 43 52.01 36.17 33.13
C ASP A 43 52.34 35.89 31.64
N LYS A 44 51.36 35.39 30.87
CA LYS A 44 51.51 35.11 29.43
C LYS A 44 51.38 36.40 28.61
N PRO A 45 52.09 36.52 27.47
CA PRO A 45 51.91 37.66 26.56
C PRO A 45 50.46 37.74 26.08
N PHE A 46 49.93 38.97 25.95
CA PHE A 46 48.55 39.22 25.50
C PHE A 46 48.43 39.01 23.97
N VAL A 47 48.45 37.74 23.58
CA VAL A 47 48.30 37.26 22.21
C VAL A 47 47.19 36.22 22.20
N ALA A 48 46.40 36.16 21.14
CA ALA A 48 45.32 35.18 21.01
C ALA A 48 45.88 33.75 21.16
N THR A 49 45.33 32.99 22.10
CA THR A 49 45.73 31.61 22.41
C THR A 49 44.99 30.59 21.55
N ALA A 50 43.80 30.93 21.07
CA ALA A 50 43.04 30.13 20.12
C ALA A 50 42.24 31.04 19.19
N VAL A 51 42.02 30.55 17.98
CA VAL A 51 41.23 31.20 16.94
C VAL A 51 40.25 30.17 16.41
N THR A 52 38.95 30.40 16.65
CA THR A 52 37.89 29.46 16.26
C THR A 52 37.01 30.14 15.22
N LYS A 53 36.76 29.45 14.10
CA LYS A 53 35.79 29.92 13.11
C LYS A 53 34.41 29.52 13.58
N MET A 54 33.55 30.50 13.82
CA MET A 54 32.18 30.30 14.28
C MET A 54 31.21 30.50 13.11
N VAL A 55 30.07 29.82 13.19
CA VAL A 55 28.94 29.98 12.29
C VAL A 55 27.65 30.03 13.09
N ASN A 56 26.72 30.89 12.66
CA ASN A 56 25.36 30.88 13.14
C ASN A 56 24.54 29.97 12.23
N CYS A 57 23.94 28.93 12.80
CA CYS A 57 22.93 28.15 12.10
C CYS A 57 21.63 28.96 12.01
N SER A 58 20.87 28.81 10.92
CA SER A 58 19.56 29.46 10.76
C SER A 58 18.55 29.06 11.84
N CYS A 59 18.79 27.96 12.58
CA CYS A 59 18.00 27.59 13.75
C CYS A 59 18.28 28.47 15.00
N GLY A 60 19.26 29.37 14.93
CA GLY A 60 19.65 30.29 16.01
C GLY A 60 20.83 29.83 16.85
N GLU A 61 21.35 28.62 16.63
CA GLU A 61 22.50 28.10 17.38
C GLU A 61 23.83 28.57 16.79
N SER A 62 24.74 29.05 17.65
CA SER A 62 26.11 29.41 17.27
C SER A 62 27.07 28.28 17.64
N MET A 63 27.89 27.85 16.68
CA MET A 63 28.80 26.71 16.85
C MET A 63 30.08 26.89 16.03
N PRO A 64 31.14 26.10 16.31
CA PRO A 64 32.30 26.03 15.41
C PRO A 64 31.86 25.61 14.01
N ALA A 65 32.48 26.21 12.99
CA ALA A 65 32.10 26.00 11.60
C ALA A 65 32.23 24.53 11.17
N GLU A 66 33.21 23.82 11.72
CA GLU A 66 33.42 22.39 11.53
C GLU A 66 32.35 21.51 12.19
N SER A 67 31.64 22.03 13.20
CA SER A 67 30.57 21.31 13.90
C SER A 67 29.21 21.44 13.21
N HIS A 68 29.02 22.41 12.32
CA HIS A 68 27.74 22.65 11.64
C HIS A 68 27.22 21.45 10.84
N PRO A 69 28.03 20.73 10.03
CA PRO A 69 27.53 19.53 9.34
C PRO A 69 27.04 18.44 10.30
N VAL A 70 27.70 18.28 11.45
CA VAL A 70 27.33 17.30 12.47
C VAL A 70 26.00 17.68 13.13
N HIS A 71 25.82 18.97 13.44
CA HIS A 71 24.56 19.50 13.95
C HIS A 71 23.40 19.24 12.98
N VAL A 72 23.55 19.56 11.70
CA VAL A 72 22.51 19.31 10.68
C VAL A 72 22.20 17.81 10.56
N ALA A 73 23.23 16.96 10.56
CA ALA A 73 23.05 15.52 10.50
C ALA A 73 22.25 14.98 11.70
N LEU A 74 22.54 15.47 12.91
CA LEU A 74 21.81 15.08 14.11
C LEU A 74 20.33 15.47 14.05
N VAL A 75 20.02 16.69 13.59
CA VAL A 75 18.64 17.16 13.42
C VAL A 75 17.88 16.30 12.41
N VAL A 76 18.51 15.97 11.28
CA VAL A 76 17.95 15.09 10.24
C VAL A 76 17.69 13.69 10.78
N GLU A 77 18.63 13.13 11.54
CA GLU A 77 18.50 11.83 12.18
C GLU A 77 17.33 11.82 13.16
N GLN A 78 17.24 12.83 14.05
CA GLN A 78 16.14 12.95 15.01
C GLN A 78 14.77 13.03 14.33
N HIS A 79 14.65 13.84 13.27
CA HIS A 79 13.42 13.93 12.49
C HIS A 79 13.05 12.59 11.84
N THR A 80 14.02 11.92 11.23
CA THR A 80 13.80 10.63 10.55
C THR A 80 13.37 9.55 11.54
N ASN A 81 14.01 9.49 12.71
CA ASN A 81 13.67 8.56 13.77
C ASN A 81 12.27 8.85 14.33
N GLY A 82 11.91 10.12 14.53
CA GLY A 82 10.58 10.54 14.96
C GLY A 82 9.48 10.10 13.98
N ARG A 83 9.66 10.40 12.69
CA ARG A 83 8.75 9.98 11.61
C ARG A 83 8.57 8.46 11.56
N THR A 84 9.66 7.72 11.75
CA THR A 84 9.62 6.25 11.76
C THR A 84 8.81 5.73 12.95
N ALA A 85 9.03 6.28 14.15
CA ALA A 85 8.27 5.89 15.34
C ALA A 85 6.77 6.21 15.20
N GLU A 86 6.41 7.36 14.62
CA GLU A 86 5.01 7.72 14.33
C GLU A 86 4.36 6.72 13.36
N LEU A 87 5.06 6.39 12.27
CA LEU A 87 4.58 5.41 11.29
C LEU A 87 4.42 4.01 11.89
N GLU A 88 5.34 3.58 12.76
CA GLU A 88 5.24 2.31 13.47
C GLU A 88 4.05 2.28 14.43
N ALA A 89 3.83 3.36 15.19
CA ALA A 89 2.67 3.49 16.08
C ALA A 89 1.35 3.45 15.31
N GLU A 90 1.27 4.15 14.18
CA GLU A 90 0.09 4.14 13.32
C GLU A 90 -0.12 2.77 12.68
N ASN A 91 0.94 2.06 12.29
CA ASN A 91 0.85 0.70 11.77
C ASN A 91 0.29 -0.26 12.83
N VAL A 92 0.73 -0.13 14.09
CA VAL A 92 0.18 -0.90 15.21
C VAL A 92 -1.31 -0.58 15.41
N ARG A 93 -1.69 0.70 15.37
CA ARG A 93 -3.09 1.13 15.48
C ARG A 93 -3.97 0.55 14.37
N LEU A 94 -3.51 0.63 13.12
CA LEU A 94 -4.21 0.09 11.95
C LEU A 94 -4.32 -1.43 12.03
N ARG A 95 -3.25 -2.15 12.42
CA ARG A 95 -3.30 -3.60 12.63
C ARG A 95 -4.31 -3.99 13.71
N ALA A 96 -4.39 -3.24 14.82
CA ALA A 96 -5.38 -3.46 15.86
C ALA A 96 -6.80 -3.20 15.35
N GLN A 97 -7.00 -2.14 14.56
CA GLN A 97 -8.29 -1.83 13.93
C GLN A 97 -8.73 -2.95 12.97
N VAL A 98 -7.84 -3.43 12.11
CA VAL A 98 -8.10 -4.57 11.21
C VAL A 98 -8.43 -5.83 12.01
N ALA A 99 -7.70 -6.12 13.08
CA ALA A 99 -7.99 -7.26 13.97
C ALA A 99 -9.37 -7.14 14.65
N SER A 100 -9.80 -5.91 14.99
CA SER A 100 -11.13 -5.65 15.57
C SER A 100 -12.27 -5.81 14.56
N ILE A 101 -12.01 -5.49 13.27
CA ILE A 101 -12.96 -5.73 12.17
C ILE A 101 -13.03 -7.24 11.87
N GLY A 102 -11.91 -7.97 11.97
CA GLY A 102 -11.90 -9.43 11.88
C GLY A 102 -12.68 -10.16 12.99
N HIS A 103 -13.14 -9.44 14.03
CA HIS A 103 -14.04 -9.93 15.09
C HIS A 103 -15.52 -9.64 14.80
N VAL A 104 -15.93 -9.51 13.52
CA VAL A 104 -17.31 -9.82 13.17
C VAL A 104 -17.57 -11.24 13.67
N HIS A 105 -18.48 -11.37 14.63
CA HIS A 105 -18.97 -12.64 15.14
C HIS A 105 -19.16 -13.63 13.99
N PRO A 106 -18.76 -14.91 14.12
CA PRO A 106 -19.43 -15.99 13.39
C PRO A 106 -20.87 -16.07 13.91
N GLY A 107 -21.66 -15.04 13.63
CA GLY A 107 -23.08 -14.99 13.91
C GLY A 107 -23.72 -15.92 12.92
N ALA A 108 -23.90 -17.16 13.35
CA ALA A 108 -24.42 -18.27 12.57
C ALA A 108 -23.70 -18.42 11.22
N CYS A 109 -22.70 -19.31 11.17
CA CYS A 109 -22.63 -20.14 9.97
C CYS A 109 -24.01 -20.76 9.83
N SER A 110 -24.85 -20.19 8.94
CA SER A 110 -25.90 -20.97 8.30
C SER A 110 -25.28 -22.31 7.92
N PRO A 111 -26.00 -23.43 8.10
CA PRO A 111 -25.49 -24.73 7.68
C PRO A 111 -24.95 -24.55 6.27
N VAL A 112 -23.71 -24.97 6.03
CA VAL A 112 -23.03 -24.92 4.74
C VAL A 112 -24.07 -25.26 3.68
N GLU A 113 -24.63 -24.23 3.03
CA GLU A 113 -25.46 -24.46 1.86
C GLU A 113 -24.45 -24.98 0.86
N THR A 114 -24.59 -26.27 0.61
CA THR A 114 -23.73 -27.07 -0.25
C THR A 114 -23.37 -26.25 -1.47
N HIS A 115 -22.07 -26.01 -1.65
CA HIS A 115 -21.53 -25.46 -2.88
C HIS A 115 -22.28 -26.09 -4.07
N PRO A 116 -22.78 -25.31 -5.05
CA PRO A 116 -23.18 -25.91 -6.30
C PRO A 116 -22.00 -26.72 -6.83
N ASP A 117 -22.20 -28.01 -7.00
CA ASP A 117 -21.30 -28.81 -7.81
C ASP A 117 -21.36 -28.21 -9.22
N ASP A 118 -20.22 -27.95 -9.87
CA ASP A 118 -20.19 -27.47 -11.26
C ASP A 118 -21.04 -28.40 -12.15
N ARG A 119 -21.20 -29.67 -11.76
CA ARG A 119 -22.13 -30.62 -12.37
C ARG A 119 -23.60 -30.22 -12.27
N GLU A 120 -24.06 -29.73 -11.13
CA GLU A 120 -25.47 -29.33 -10.89
C GLU A 120 -25.85 -28.11 -11.75
N ILE A 121 -24.93 -27.17 -11.93
CA ILE A 121 -25.14 -26.00 -12.80
C ILE A 121 -25.16 -26.43 -14.28
N ASN A 122 -24.24 -27.32 -14.67
CA ASN A 122 -24.22 -27.84 -16.03
C ASN A 122 -25.47 -28.69 -16.34
N GLU A 123 -25.95 -29.48 -15.38
CA GLU A 123 -27.22 -30.22 -15.47
C GLU A 123 -28.41 -29.27 -15.63
N ALA A 124 -28.51 -28.19 -14.83
CA ALA A 124 -29.58 -27.21 -14.98
C ALA A 124 -29.59 -26.51 -16.35
N ILE A 125 -28.41 -26.27 -16.94
CA ILE A 125 -28.29 -25.71 -18.29
C ILE A 125 -28.64 -26.75 -19.36
N ASP A 126 -28.21 -28.01 -19.20
CA ASP A 126 -28.45 -29.06 -20.19
C ASP A 126 -29.89 -29.60 -20.17
N GLU A 127 -30.57 -29.58 -19.02
CA GLU A 127 -31.94 -30.06 -18.84
C GLU A 127 -33.00 -29.00 -19.18
N SER A 128 -32.62 -27.72 -19.22
CA SER A 128 -33.55 -26.65 -19.56
C SER A 128 -33.75 -26.51 -21.06
N GLU A 129 -35.02 -26.47 -21.48
CA GLU A 129 -35.39 -26.16 -22.86
C GLU A 129 -35.12 -24.69 -23.21
N CYS A 130 -34.94 -23.83 -22.20
CA CYS A 130 -34.76 -22.39 -22.32
C CYS A 130 -33.57 -21.91 -21.49
N PHE A 131 -32.49 -21.54 -22.18
CA PHE A 131 -31.27 -21.04 -21.54
C PHE A 131 -31.54 -19.82 -20.63
N ALA A 132 -32.44 -18.92 -21.01
CA ALA A 132 -32.79 -17.76 -20.19
C ALA A 132 -33.42 -18.18 -18.86
N ASP A 133 -34.28 -19.20 -18.86
CA ASP A 133 -34.93 -19.72 -17.65
C ASP A 133 -33.92 -20.45 -16.75
N ALA A 134 -32.99 -21.22 -17.33
CA ALA A 134 -31.90 -21.83 -16.57
C ALA A 134 -31.02 -20.78 -15.87
N MET A 135 -30.70 -19.70 -16.58
CA MET A 135 -29.89 -18.61 -16.02
C MET A 135 -30.64 -17.82 -14.94
N PHE A 136 -31.96 -17.63 -15.09
CA PHE A 136 -32.80 -17.04 -14.05
C PHE A 136 -32.90 -17.94 -12.83
N GLU A 137 -33.09 -19.24 -13.01
CA GLU A 137 -33.18 -20.22 -11.93
C GLU A 137 -31.85 -20.34 -11.17
N ILE A 138 -30.71 -20.33 -11.87
CA ILE A 138 -29.37 -20.28 -11.26
C ILE A 138 -29.17 -18.96 -10.51
N ALA A 139 -29.58 -17.82 -11.08
CA ALA A 139 -29.43 -16.52 -10.46
C ALA A 139 -30.32 -16.35 -9.22
N GLU A 140 -31.54 -16.89 -9.24
CA GLU A 140 -32.49 -16.92 -8.14
C GLU A 140 -32.04 -17.88 -7.03
N LYS A 141 -31.54 -19.06 -7.40
CA LYS A 141 -31.08 -20.09 -6.47
C LYS A 141 -29.78 -19.73 -5.74
N TYR A 142 -28.85 -19.03 -6.39
CA TYR A 142 -27.53 -18.75 -5.82
C TYR A 142 -27.26 -17.27 -5.52
N GLY A 143 -28.20 -16.35 -5.79
CA GLY A 143 -28.08 -14.94 -5.44
C GLY A 143 -26.90 -14.24 -6.12
N ALA A 144 -26.98 -14.03 -7.43
CA ALA A 144 -25.85 -13.57 -8.23
C ALA A 144 -25.41 -12.11 -7.93
N ASN A 145 -24.22 -11.96 -7.34
CA ASN A 145 -23.34 -10.81 -7.60
C ASN A 145 -22.22 -11.28 -8.54
N VAL A 146 -21.97 -10.56 -9.64
CA VAL A 146 -20.90 -10.89 -10.61
C VAL A 146 -19.84 -9.78 -10.53
N THR A 147 -18.55 -10.11 -10.41
CA THR A 147 -17.48 -9.08 -10.40
C THR A 147 -16.49 -9.24 -11.55
N ASN A 148 -15.89 -8.12 -11.95
CA ASN A 148 -14.95 -8.00 -13.05
C ASN A 148 -13.50 -8.04 -12.50
N ASN A 149 -12.91 -9.23 -12.44
CA ASN A 149 -11.49 -9.51 -12.15
C ASN A 149 -11.02 -9.47 -10.68
N MET A 150 -11.81 -9.95 -9.72
CA MET A 150 -11.34 -10.22 -8.35
C MET A 150 -11.28 -11.73 -8.03
N ASP A 151 -10.60 -12.11 -6.94
CA ASP A 151 -10.50 -13.51 -6.49
C ASP A 151 -11.89 -14.16 -6.41
N ARG A 152 -12.01 -15.41 -6.90
CA ARG A 152 -13.29 -16.13 -7.11
C ARG A 152 -14.18 -16.29 -5.88
N TRP A 153 -13.62 -16.06 -4.69
CA TRP A 153 -14.32 -16.16 -3.42
C TRP A 153 -14.03 -14.92 -2.57
N GLN A 154 -15.04 -14.08 -2.34
CA GLN A 154 -14.96 -12.96 -1.41
C GLN A 154 -16.22 -12.94 -0.54
N ASP A 155 -16.01 -12.81 0.76
CA ASP A 155 -17.08 -12.62 1.76
C ASP A 155 -18.23 -13.64 1.69
N GLY A 156 -17.94 -14.88 1.31
CA GLY A 156 -18.92 -15.97 1.25
C GLY A 156 -19.77 -16.01 -0.03
N VAL A 157 -19.42 -15.22 -1.04
CA VAL A 157 -20.11 -15.17 -2.33
C VAL A 157 -19.19 -15.70 -3.44
N PHE A 158 -19.72 -16.58 -4.29
CA PHE A 158 -19.04 -17.08 -5.48
C PHE A 158 -19.12 -16.03 -6.59
N LEU A 159 -17.97 -15.57 -7.08
CA LEU A 159 -17.90 -14.56 -8.13
C LEU A 159 -17.30 -15.23 -9.38
N ARG A 160 -18.15 -15.56 -10.37
CA ARG A 160 -17.68 -16.12 -11.65
C ARG A 160 -16.95 -15.02 -12.44
N HIS A 161 -15.83 -15.38 -13.07
CA HIS A 161 -15.12 -14.46 -13.93
C HIS A 161 -15.99 -14.11 -15.13
N ILE A 162 -16.21 -12.81 -15.38
CA ILE A 162 -17.14 -12.35 -16.42
C ILE A 162 -16.80 -12.91 -17.81
N ALA A 163 -15.52 -13.12 -18.11
CA ALA A 163 -15.09 -13.73 -19.37
C ALA A 163 -15.52 -15.20 -19.51
N GLU A 164 -15.46 -15.98 -18.42
CA GLU A 164 -15.90 -17.39 -18.44
C GLU A 164 -17.42 -17.45 -18.57
N PHE A 165 -18.14 -16.61 -17.82
CA PHE A 165 -19.59 -16.47 -17.96
C PHE A 165 -20.03 -16.11 -19.39
N ILE A 166 -19.31 -15.19 -20.05
CA ILE A 166 -19.59 -14.83 -21.45
C ILE A 166 -19.33 -16.02 -22.39
N GLU A 167 -18.24 -16.76 -22.19
CA GLU A 167 -17.90 -17.94 -23.01
C GLU A 167 -18.95 -19.06 -22.88
N ASP A 168 -19.48 -19.27 -21.67
CA ASP A 168 -20.55 -20.25 -21.44
C ASP A 168 -21.87 -19.83 -22.09
N VAL A 169 -22.20 -18.53 -22.01
CA VAL A 169 -23.37 -17.95 -22.68
C VAL A 169 -23.26 -18.07 -24.20
N GLU A 170 -22.09 -17.78 -24.77
CA GLU A 170 -21.84 -17.91 -26.20
C GLU A 170 -21.93 -19.38 -26.65
N THR A 171 -21.40 -20.30 -25.86
CA THR A 171 -21.44 -21.74 -26.15
C THR A 171 -22.87 -22.29 -26.11
N ALA A 172 -23.65 -21.94 -25.08
CA ALA A 172 -25.05 -22.33 -24.97
C ALA A 172 -25.89 -21.72 -26.10
N ALA A 173 -25.70 -20.45 -26.42
CA ALA A 173 -26.38 -19.79 -27.53
C ALA A 173 -26.08 -20.47 -28.88
N LEU A 174 -24.83 -20.84 -29.13
CA LEU A 174 -24.42 -21.55 -30.35
C LEU A 174 -25.03 -22.96 -30.43
N LYS A 175 -25.16 -23.67 -29.31
CA LYS A 175 -25.79 -25.01 -29.24
C LYS A 175 -27.28 -24.92 -29.59
N HIS A 176 -28.01 -23.95 -29.04
CA HIS A 176 -29.43 -23.75 -29.36
C HIS A 176 -29.66 -23.24 -30.79
N LEU A 177 -28.81 -22.32 -31.29
CA LEU A 177 -28.86 -21.88 -32.69
C LEU A 177 -28.63 -23.04 -33.66
N ARG A 178 -27.69 -23.93 -33.35
CA ARG A 178 -27.45 -25.13 -34.16
C ARG A 178 -28.65 -26.08 -34.13
N ALA A 179 -29.22 -26.34 -32.95
CA ALA A 179 -30.41 -27.18 -32.81
C ALA A 179 -31.63 -26.61 -33.56
N ALA A 180 -31.82 -25.29 -33.54
CA ALA A 180 -32.88 -24.63 -34.29
C ALA A 180 -32.69 -24.74 -35.81
N LEU A 181 -31.46 -24.59 -36.30
CA LEU A 181 -31.13 -24.73 -37.73
C LEU A 181 -31.20 -26.18 -38.23
N GLU A 182 -30.92 -27.16 -37.37
CA GLU A 182 -31.04 -28.59 -37.70
C GLU A 182 -32.50 -29.09 -37.63
N GLY A 183 -33.34 -28.45 -36.81
CA GLY A 183 -34.78 -28.70 -36.74
C GLY A 183 -35.58 -28.16 -37.93
N GLU A 184 -35.06 -27.19 -38.69
CA GLU A 184 -35.70 -26.64 -39.90
C GLU A 184 -35.46 -27.49 -41.18
N GLN A 185 -34.67 -28.58 -41.11
CA GLN A 185 -34.40 -29.48 -42.25
C GLN A 185 -35.24 -30.77 -42.28
N GLN A 186 -36.29 -30.90 -41.45
CA GLN A 186 -37.26 -32.03 -41.52
C GLN A 186 -38.64 -31.60 -42.00
#